data_AF-A0A812JH93-F1
#
_entry.id   AF-A0A812JH93-F1
#
_cell.length_a   1.000
_cell.length_b   1.000
_cell.length_c   1.000
_cell.angle_alpha   90.00
_cell.angle_beta   90.00
_cell.angle_gamma   90.00
#
_symmetry.space_group_name_H-M   'P 1'
#
loop_
_entity.id
_entity.type
_entity.pdbx_description
1 polymer ?
#
loop_
_entity_poly.entity_id
_entity_poly.type
_entity_poly.pdbx_seq_one_letter_code
_entity_poly.pdbx_strand_id
1 'polypeptide(L)' 'MKGVAAEIIPDFPDSLTPTVIMYKDKECIKKVQGLAEWGGSRVSADSVEWLLAELGVVLD' A
#
# COMPACT_ATOMS: atom_id res chain seq x y z
N MET A 1 -5.96 -16.77 5.81
CA MET A 1 -5.40 -16.17 7.03
C MET A 1 -5.73 -14.68 6.98
N LYS A 2 -6.49 -14.14 7.95
CA LYS A 2 -6.70 -12.69 8.09
C LYS A 2 -5.81 -12.26 9.24
N GLY A 3 -4.73 -11.52 8.96
CA GLY A 3 -3.93 -10.88 10.00
C GLY A 3 -4.60 -9.59 10.42
N VAL A 4 -4.69 -9.33 11.72
CA VAL A 4 -5.06 -8.01 12.24
C VAL A 4 -3.77 -7.20 12.33
N ALA A 5 -3.75 -5.98 11.79
CA ALA A 5 -2.51 -5.20 11.70
C ALA A 5 -1.83 -4.98 13.07
N ALA A 6 -2.64 -4.70 14.10
CA ALA A 6 -2.19 -4.52 15.48
C ALA A 6 -1.53 -5.77 16.10
N GLU A 7 -1.83 -6.98 15.61
CA GLU A 7 -1.20 -8.22 16.07
C GLU A 7 0.22 -8.41 15.50
N ILE A 8 0.53 -7.72 14.39
CA ILE A 8 1.82 -7.81 13.69
C ILE A 8 2.72 -6.62 14.08
N ILE A 9 2.14 -5.42 14.09
CA ILE A 9 2.80 -4.18 14.48
C ILE A 9 1.98 -3.60 15.64
N PRO A 10 2.49 -3.65 16.89
CA PRO A 10 1.79 -3.12 18.04
C PRO A 10 1.36 -1.66 17.81
N ASP A 11 0.11 -1.36 18.16
CA ASP A 11 -0.51 -0.03 18.03
C ASP A 11 -0.55 0.53 16.60
N PHE A 12 -0.42 -0.31 15.57
CA PHE A 12 -0.57 0.15 14.20
C PHE A 12 -2.03 0.57 13.94
N PRO A 13 -2.26 1.83 13.51
CA PRO A 13 -3.61 2.35 13.36
C PRO A 13 -4.33 1.71 12.16
N ASP A 14 -5.52 1.17 12.42
CA ASP A 14 -6.37 0.56 11.38
C ASP A 14 -6.69 1.53 10.23
N SER A 15 -6.74 2.85 10.49
CA SER A 15 -6.98 3.87 9.47
C SER A 15 -5.87 3.96 8.42
N LEU A 16 -4.66 3.49 8.73
CA LEU A 16 -3.56 3.40 7.77
C LEU A 16 -3.58 2.09 6.98
N THR A 17 -4.53 1.19 7.26
CA THR A 17 -4.69 -0.03 6.48
C THR A 17 -5.57 0.19 5.23
N PRO A 18 -5.26 -0.47 4.10
CA PRO A 18 -4.03 -1.21 3.83
C PRO A 18 -2.81 -0.27 3.73
N THR A 19 -1.65 -0.76 4.15
CA THR A 19 -0.35 -0.08 3.94
C THR A 19 0.51 -0.93 3.03
N VAL A 20 1.01 -0.36 1.94
CA VAL A 20 2.02 -0.97 1.06
C VAL A 20 3.31 -0.17 1.17
N ILE A 21 4.40 -0.86 1.49
CA ILE A 21 5.74 -0.28 1.61
C ILE A 21 6.59 -0.80 0.46
N MET A 22 7.17 0.12 -0.30
CA MET A 22 7.96 -0.21 -1.48
C MET A 22 9.43 0.03 -1.19
N TYR A 23 10.25 -0.96 -1.50
CA TYR A 23 11.69 -0.93 -1.30
C TYR A 23 12.42 -1.12 -2.63
N LYS A 24 13.53 -0.41 -2.79
CA LYS A 24 14.50 -0.63 -3.86
C LYS A 24 15.89 -0.45 -3.28
N ASP A 25 16.82 -1.34 -3.62
CA ASP A 25 18.19 -1.30 -3.11
C ASP A 25 18.27 -1.25 -1.57
N LYS A 26 17.35 -1.97 -0.91
CA LYS A 26 17.15 -2.00 0.56
C LYS A 26 16.68 -0.69 1.19
N GLU A 27 16.46 0.35 0.40
CA GLU A 27 15.92 1.63 0.85
C GLU A 27 14.39 1.67 0.68
N CYS A 28 13.70 2.24 1.66
CA CYS A 28 12.26 2.47 1.58
C CYS A 28 12.01 3.68 0.66
N ILE A 29 11.55 3.43 -0.56
CA ILE A 29 11.37 4.49 -1.55
C ILE A 29 10.00 5.17 -1.47
N LYS A 30 8.95 4.42 -1.13
CA LYS A 30 7.56 4.92 -1.05
C LYS A 30 6.75 4.14 -0.03
N LYS A 31 5.71 4.77 0.50
CA LYS A 31 4.66 4.16 1.31
C LYS A 31 3.32 4.69 0.84
N VAL A 32 2.34 3.81 0.68
CA VAL A 32 0.95 4.18 0.40
C VAL A 32 0.11 3.58 1.51
N GLN A 33 -0.69 4.43 2.18
CA GLN A 33 -1.40 4.07 3.39
C GLN A 33 -2.87 4.47 3.31
N GLY A 34 -3.74 3.60 3.79
CA GLY A 34 -5.17 3.83 3.79
C GLY A 34 -5.83 3.46 2.47
N LEU A 35 -7.11 3.11 2.54
CA LEU A 35 -7.87 2.57 1.41
C LEU A 35 -8.16 3.61 0.32
N ALA A 36 -8.19 4.90 0.67
CA ALA A 36 -8.55 5.99 -0.25
C ALA A 36 -7.58 6.09 -1.43
N GLU A 37 -6.28 5.93 -1.17
CA GLU A 37 -5.23 5.99 -2.18
C GLU A 37 -5.38 4.90 -3.26
N TRP A 38 -6.04 3.78 -2.93
CA TRP A 38 -6.23 2.64 -3.83
C TRP A 38 -7.55 2.67 -4.61
N GLY A 39 -8.27 3.81 -4.59
CA GLY A 39 -9.61 3.91 -5.19
C GLY A 39 -10.74 3.37 -4.29
N GLY A 40 -10.49 3.27 -2.99
CA GLY A 40 -11.51 2.85 -2.02
C GLY A 40 -11.79 1.34 -2.05
N SER A 41 -13.03 0.96 -1.77
CA SER A 41 -13.45 -0.45 -1.68
C SER A 41 -13.58 -1.17 -3.04
N ARG A 42 -13.33 -0.46 -4.15
CA ARG A 42 -13.44 -0.98 -5.53
C ARG A 42 -12.08 -1.02 -6.23
N VAL A 43 -11.03 -1.38 -5.51
CA VAL A 43 -9.69 -1.58 -6.07
C VAL A 43 -9.68 -2.71 -7.10
N SER A 44 -9.02 -2.49 -8.24
CA SER A 44 -8.73 -3.49 -9.28
C SER A 44 -7.22 -3.62 -9.50
N ALA A 45 -6.79 -4.61 -10.29
CA ALA A 45 -5.39 -4.73 -10.68
C ALA A 45 -4.94 -3.49 -11.47
N ASP A 46 -5.75 -3.03 -12.42
CA ASP A 46 -5.47 -1.85 -13.24
C ASP A 46 -5.31 -0.57 -12.38
N SER A 47 -6.15 -0.38 -11.34
CA SER A 47 -6.01 0.79 -10.47
C SER A 47 -4.73 0.74 -9.61
N VAL A 48 -4.31 -0.48 -9.22
CA VAL A 48 -3.04 -0.69 -8.50
C VAL A 48 -1.86 -0.41 -9.42
N GLU A 49 -1.87 -0.97 -10.64
CA GLU A 49 -0.83 -0.74 -11.65
C GLU A 49 -0.67 0.75 -11.94
N TRP A 50 -1.79 1.44 -12.18
CA TRP A 50 -1.79 2.86 -12.49
C TRP A 50 -1.21 3.70 -11.34
N LEU A 51 -1.62 3.45 -10.09
CA LEU A 51 -1.05 4.15 -8.93
C LEU A 51 0.47 3.89 -8.81
N LEU A 52 0.92 2.66 -9.03
CA LEU A 52 2.34 2.34 -8.96
C LEU A 52 3.14 2.99 -10.11
N ALA A 53 2.55 3.13 -11.29
CA ALA A 53 3.15 3.83 -12.42
C ALA A 53 3.26 5.34 -12.14
N GLU A 54 2.22 5.98 -11.59
CA GLU A 54 2.25 7.38 -11.16
C GLU A 54 3.33 7.65 -10.10
N LEU A 55 3.58 6.67 -9.21
CA LEU A 55 4.64 6.74 -8.21
C LEU A 55 6.04 6.44 -8.77
N GLY A 56 6.15 6.07 -10.04
CA GLY A 56 7.40 5.71 -10.72
C GLY A 56 8.01 4.39 -10.24
N VAL A 57 7.17 3.49 -9.70
CA VAL A 57 7.59 2.22 -9.09
C VAL A 57 7.59 1.09 -10.12
N VAL A 58 6.62 1.09 -11.02
CA VAL A 58 6.58 0.21 -12.20
C VAL A 58 6.75 1.05 -13.46
N LEU A 59 7.26 0.43 -14.52
CA LEU A 59 7.35 1.05 -15.84
C LEU A 59 6.00 0.84 -16.56
N ASP A 60 5.53 1.85 -17.28
CA ASP A 60 4.47 1.71 -18.30
C ASP A 60 4.91 0.73 -19.41
#